data_AF-A0A7S2LYJ4-F1
#
_entry.id   AF-A0A7S2LYJ4-F1
#
_cell.length_a   1.000
_cell.length_b   1.000
_cell.length_c   1.000
_cell.angle_alpha   90.00
_cell.angle_beta   90.00
_cell.angle_gamma   90.00
#
_symmetry.space_group_name_H-M   'P 1'
#
loop_
_entity.id
_entity.type
_entity.pdbx_description
1 polymer ?
#
loop_
_entity_poly.entity_id
_entity_poly.type
_entity_poly.pdbx_seq_one_letter_code
_entity_poly.pdbx_strand_id
1 'polypeptide(L)'
;MMSGGPYTGSPNTLFSEMSACVDGQYEFIINDSYGDGICCGYGQGSYLVKFGTEIKSGGEFGSSKTETFGTCGSTPPPTTGSTPSPTAPPTSSPTPVPSAPPTS
;
A
#
# COMPACT_ATOMS: atom_id res chain seq x y z
N MET A 1 17.85 -13.37 -4.51
CA MET A 1 16.45 -12.94 -4.70
C MET A 1 15.56 -13.93 -3.98
N MET A 2 14.75 -13.46 -3.02
CA MET A 2 13.73 -14.28 -2.37
C MET A 2 12.39 -13.89 -3.00
N SER A 3 11.60 -14.86 -3.42
CA SER A 3 10.27 -14.63 -3.99
C SER A 3 9.31 -15.58 -3.31
N GLY A 4 8.26 -15.03 -2.72
CA GLY A 4 7.12 -15.79 -2.23
C GLY A 4 5.96 -15.75 -3.23
N GLY A 5 4.79 -16.17 -2.77
CA GLY A 5 3.56 -16.19 -3.56
C GLY A 5 3.15 -17.60 -3.99
N PRO A 6 1.88 -17.81 -4.38
CA PRO A 6 0.81 -16.82 -4.62
C PRO A 6 0.05 -16.35 -3.36
N TYR A 7 0.58 -16.58 -2.15
CA TYR A 7 -0.05 -16.21 -0.86
C TYR A 7 -1.52 -16.67 -0.77
N THR A 8 -1.80 -17.83 -1.35
CA THR A 8 -3.11 -18.46 -1.35
C THR A 8 -3.35 -19.16 -0.02
N GLY A 9 -4.41 -18.78 0.68
CA GLY A 9 -4.82 -19.38 1.94
C GLY A 9 -6.23 -18.93 2.31
N SER A 10 -6.71 -19.36 3.47
CA SER A 10 -7.92 -18.79 4.06
C SER A 10 -7.75 -17.28 4.27
N PRO A 11 -8.82 -16.48 4.20
CA PRO A 11 -8.74 -15.06 4.52
C PRO A 11 -8.11 -14.85 5.90
N ASN A 12 -7.33 -13.77 6.06
CA ASN A 12 -6.59 -13.43 7.28
C ASN A 12 -5.49 -14.44 7.67
N THR A 13 -4.89 -15.13 6.70
CA THR A 13 -3.69 -15.95 6.95
C THR A 13 -2.44 -15.09 7.01
N LEU A 14 -1.63 -15.28 8.06
CA LEU A 14 -0.30 -14.69 8.16
C LEU A 14 0.69 -15.51 7.33
N PHE A 15 1.35 -14.86 6.37
CA PHE A 15 2.50 -15.42 5.67
C PHE A 15 3.78 -14.78 6.21
N SER A 16 4.78 -15.61 6.54
CA SER A 16 6.06 -15.15 7.07
C SER A 16 7.19 -15.87 6.36
N GLU A 17 8.15 -15.10 5.87
CA GLU A 17 9.38 -15.59 5.27
C GLU A 17 10.58 -15.01 6.02
N MET A 18 11.57 -15.86 6.29
CA MET A 18 12.79 -15.51 7.02
C MET A 18 13.97 -16.00 6.18
N SER A 19 14.98 -15.14 6.03
CA SER A 19 16.24 -15.50 5.37
C SER A 19 17.44 -15.11 6.24
N ALA A 20 18.59 -15.72 5.97
CA ALA A 20 19.82 -15.32 6.62
C ALA A 20 20.20 -13.89 6.20
N CYS A 21 20.49 -13.05 7.19
CA CYS A 21 20.93 -11.68 6.98
C CYS A 21 22.39 -11.67 6.52
N VAL A 22 22.65 -11.10 5.35
CA VAL A 22 24.00 -10.80 4.86
C VAL A 22 24.11 -9.28 4.81
N ASP A 23 25.28 -8.71 5.04
CA ASP A 23 25.45 -7.26 4.87
C ASP A 23 25.24 -6.88 3.39
N GLY A 24 24.33 -5.95 3.14
CA GLY A 24 23.97 -5.54 1.79
C GLY A 24 22.76 -4.61 1.72
N GLN A 25 22.48 -4.16 0.50
CA GLN A 25 21.25 -3.44 0.17
C GLN A 25 20.21 -4.43 -0.35
N TYR A 26 18.98 -4.27 0.12
CA TYR A 26 17.85 -5.11 -0.22
C TYR A 26 16.69 -4.28 -0.73
N GLU A 27 15.92 -4.91 -1.62
CA GLU A 27 14.66 -4.38 -2.11
C GLU A 27 13.56 -5.39 -1.78
N PHE A 28 12.53 -4.92 -1.08
CA PHE A 28 11.29 -5.64 -0.83
C PHE A 28 10.24 -5.14 -1.82
N ILE A 29 9.71 -6.05 -2.62
CA ILE A 29 8.71 -5.74 -3.64
C ILE A 29 7.47 -6.59 -3.37
N ILE A 30 6.33 -5.92 -3.22
CA ILE A 30 5.01 -6.56 -3.23
C ILE A 30 4.32 -6.19 -4.53
N ASN A 31 3.66 -7.16 -5.16
CA ASN A 31 2.79 -6.94 -6.31
C ASN A 31 1.38 -7.43 -5.96
N ASP A 32 0.39 -6.61 -6.29
CA ASP A 32 -1.02 -6.93 -6.17
C ASP A 32 -1.69 -6.83 -7.55
N SER A 33 -2.33 -7.92 -7.97
CA SER A 33 -2.89 -8.07 -9.32
C SER A 33 -4.18 -7.27 -9.51
N TYR A 34 -4.91 -6.98 -8.44
CA TYR A 34 -6.17 -6.24 -8.49
C TYR A 34 -5.95 -4.72 -8.40
N GLY A 35 -4.81 -4.30 -7.84
CA GLY A 35 -4.40 -2.91 -7.74
C GLY A 35 -5.03 -2.16 -6.56
N ASP A 36 -5.68 -2.86 -5.64
CA ASP A 36 -6.28 -2.32 -4.43
C ASP A 36 -5.38 -2.50 -3.20
N GLY A 37 -4.26 -3.21 -3.35
CA GLY A 37 -3.32 -3.47 -2.26
C GLY A 37 -3.84 -4.58 -1.34
N ILE A 38 -3.35 -4.62 -0.10
CA ILE A 38 -3.69 -5.70 0.85
C ILE A 38 -4.76 -5.23 1.85
N CYS A 39 -5.15 -3.94 1.84
CA CYS A 39 -6.08 -3.38 2.81
C CYS A 39 -7.34 -2.74 2.23
N CYS A 40 -8.37 -2.84 3.07
CA CYS A 40 -9.37 -1.85 3.46
C CYS A 40 -10.72 -1.95 2.73
N GLY A 41 -10.76 -2.48 1.51
CA GLY A 41 -12.02 -2.76 0.80
C GLY A 41 -12.63 -4.13 1.15
N TYR A 42 -11.79 -5.16 1.28
CA TYR A 42 -12.22 -6.56 1.40
C TYR A 42 -11.59 -7.29 2.61
N GLY A 43 -10.92 -6.55 3.49
CA GLY A 43 -10.25 -7.07 4.68
C GLY A 43 -9.18 -6.11 5.21
N GLN A 44 -8.82 -6.24 6.48
CA GLN A 44 -7.75 -5.44 7.10
C GLN A 44 -6.43 -6.22 7.05
N GLY A 45 -5.82 -6.27 5.86
CA GLY A 45 -4.51 -6.90 5.69
C GLY A 45 -3.36 -5.88 5.74
N SER A 46 -2.16 -6.37 6.06
CA SER A 46 -0.96 -5.55 6.20
C SER A 46 0.30 -6.35 5.97
N TYR A 47 1.39 -5.68 5.58
CA TYR A 47 2.75 -6.22 5.53
C TYR A 47 3.65 -5.58 6.58
N LEU A 48 4.69 -6.31 6.98
CA LEU A 48 5.71 -5.88 7.95
C LEU A 48 7.08 -6.40 7.54
N VAL A 49 8.04 -5.51 7.37
CA VAL A 49 9.43 -5.82 6.98
C VAL A 49 10.35 -5.56 8.17
N LYS A 50 11.15 -6.57 8.53
CA LYS A 50 12.11 -6.52 9.63
C LYS A 50 13.53 -6.84 9.17
N PHE A 51 14.49 -6.02 9.60
CA PHE A 51 15.93 -6.23 9.41
C PHE A 51 16.63 -5.93 10.74
N GLY A 52 16.61 -6.91 11.66
CA GLY A 52 16.94 -6.71 13.07
C GLY A 52 15.81 -6.00 13.83
N THR A 53 15.40 -4.82 13.36
CA THR A 53 14.23 -4.06 13.84
C THR A 53 13.17 -3.93 12.75
N GLU A 54 11.98 -3.45 13.12
CA GLU A 54 10.97 -3.04 12.14
C GLU A 54 11.53 -1.89 11.28
N ILE A 55 11.48 -2.07 9.96
CA ILE A 55 11.96 -1.08 8.99
C ILE A 55 10.77 -0.40 8.30
N LYS A 56 9.76 -1.20 7.91
CA LYS A 56 8.57 -0.73 7.21
C LYS A 56 7.35 -1.57 7.54
N SER A 57 6.19 -0.94 7.55
CA SER A 57 4.88 -1.56 7.65
C SER A 57 3.88 -0.79 6.79
N GLY A 58 2.82 -1.46 6.35
CA GLY A 58 1.81 -0.86 5.50
C GLY A 58 0.73 -1.85 5.07
N GLY A 59 -0.19 -1.43 4.22
CA GLY A 59 -1.28 -2.28 3.73
C GLY A 59 -2.01 -1.67 2.54
N GLU A 60 -2.15 -0.34 2.54
CA GLU A 60 -2.70 0.41 1.40
C GLU A 60 -1.59 0.78 0.41
N PHE A 61 -1.68 0.21 -0.79
CA PHE A 61 -0.87 0.54 -1.95
C PHE A 61 -1.67 0.17 -3.21
N GLY A 62 -1.20 0.58 -4.38
CA GLY A 62 -1.84 0.21 -5.64
C GLY A 62 -1.42 -1.19 -6.10
N SER A 63 -1.04 -1.34 -7.36
CA SER A 63 -0.60 -2.62 -7.91
C SER A 63 0.78 -3.09 -7.45
N SER A 64 1.59 -2.21 -6.86
CA SER A 64 2.88 -2.61 -6.31
C SER A 64 3.38 -1.66 -5.22
N LYS A 65 4.29 -2.19 -4.39
CA LYS A 65 5.02 -1.44 -3.38
C LYS A 65 6.46 -1.92 -3.33
N THR A 66 7.38 -0.97 -3.45
CA THR A 66 8.82 -1.21 -3.31
C THR A 66 9.34 -0.49 -2.08
N GLU A 67 10.08 -1.21 -1.23
CA GLU A 67 10.78 -0.66 -0.07
C GLU A 67 12.24 -1.12 -0.08
N THR A 68 13.17 -0.17 -0.03
CA THR A 68 14.60 -0.46 0.04
C THR A 68 15.09 -0.42 1.49
N PHE A 69 15.87 -1.39 1.91
CA PHE A 69 16.43 -1.48 3.26
C PHE A 69 17.84 -2.10 3.26
N GLY A 70 18.52 -2.06 4.40
CA GLY A 70 19.92 -2.46 4.55
C GLY A 70 20.89 -1.28 4.57
N THR A 71 22.16 -1.57 4.80
CA THR A 71 23.21 -0.55 4.94
C THR A 71 23.75 -0.12 3.58
N CYS A 72 23.33 1.06 3.11
CA CYS A 72 24.08 1.82 2.12
C CYS A 72 24.89 2.90 2.83
N GLY A 73 26.19 2.95 2.55
CA GLY A 73 27.10 3.99 3.04
C GLY A 73 26.84 5.41 2.51
N SER A 74 25.64 5.73 2.04
CA SER A 74 25.30 7.07 1.55
C SER A 74 23.82 7.36 1.82
N THR A 75 23.60 8.41 2.59
CA THR A 75 22.41 9.27 2.79
C THR A 75 21.09 8.78 2.18
N PRO A 76 19.98 8.70 2.96
CA PRO A 76 18.68 8.45 2.36
C PRO A 76 18.43 9.50 1.25
N PRO A 77 17.95 9.09 0.06
CA PRO A 77 17.46 10.07 -0.89
C PRO A 77 16.42 10.95 -0.17
N PRO A 78 16.40 12.27 -0.41
CA PRO A 78 15.40 13.12 0.20
C PRO A 78 14.03 12.53 -0.12
N THR A 79 13.20 12.40 0.91
CA THR A 79 11.78 12.06 0.83
C THR A 79 11.11 13.02 -0.16
N THR A 80 11.10 12.67 -1.45
CA THR A 80 10.22 13.31 -2.43
C THR A 80 8.81 12.87 -2.08
N GLY A 81 8.05 13.83 -1.56
CA GLY A 81 6.83 13.60 -0.83
C GLY A 81 5.78 12.79 -1.58
N SER A 82 5.19 11.85 -0.85
CA SER A 82 3.75 11.73 -0.84
C SER A 82 3.24 12.66 0.26
N THR A 83 3.16 13.95 -0.06
CA THR A 83 2.23 14.85 0.61
C THR A 83 0.87 14.14 0.63
N PRO A 84 0.12 14.11 1.75
CA PRO A 84 -1.27 13.68 1.65
C PRO A 84 -1.92 14.56 0.59
N SER A 85 -2.48 13.94 -0.45
CA SER A 85 -3.30 14.67 -1.41
C SER A 85 -4.32 15.47 -0.57
N PRO A 86 -4.41 16.81 -0.73
CA PRO A 86 -5.32 17.58 0.09
C PRO A 86 -6.73 17.02 -0.14
N THR A 87 -7.32 16.53 0.95
CA THR A 87 -8.71 16.10 1.00
C THR A 87 -9.56 17.27 0.52
N ALA A 88 -10.03 17.22 -0.73
CA ALA A 88 -11.08 18.12 -1.16
C ALA A 88 -12.26 17.90 -0.18
N PRO A 89 -12.85 18.97 0.38
CA PRO A 89 -14.05 18.81 1.19
C PRO A 89 -15.14 18.11 0.36
N PRO A 90 -16.01 17.29 0.97
CA PRO A 90 -17.07 16.63 0.22
C PRO A 90 -17.98 17.68 -0.41
N THR A 91 -17.95 17.81 -1.74
CA THR A 91 -18.98 18.53 -2.48
C THR A 91 -20.29 17.78 -2.31
N SER A 92 -21.15 18.32 -1.45
CA SER A 92 -22.56 17.96 -1.35
C SER A 92 -23.23 18.14 -2.71
N SER A 93 -23.36 17.06 -3.47
CA SER A 93 -24.37 16.94 -4.50
C SER A 93 -25.61 16.35 -3.85
N PRO A 94 -26.77 17.01 -4.00
CA PRO A 94 -27.85 16.28 -4.66
C PRO A 94 -28.53 17.09 -5.77
N THR A 95 -28.58 16.45 -6.93
CA THR A 95 -29.69 16.29 -7.90
C THR A 95 -30.49 17.54 -8.33
N PRO A 96 -30.53 17.90 -9.64
CA PRO A 96 -31.42 18.94 -10.14
C PRO A 96 -32.89 18.50 -10.02
N VAL A 97 -33.73 19.37 -9.46
CA VAL A 97 -35.18 19.15 -9.46
C VAL A 97 -35.73 19.32 -10.89
N PRO A 98 -36.63 18.46 -11.38
CA PRO A 98 -37.15 18.55 -12.75
C PRO A 98 -38.14 19.70 -12.96
N SER A 99 -37.99 20.32 -14.13
CA SER A 99 -38.96 20.99 -15.01
C SER A 99 -40.33 21.44 -14.46
N ALA A 100 -40.62 22.71 -14.74
CA ALA A 100 -41.84 23.47 -14.47
C ALA A 100 -43.18 22.77 -14.81
N PRO A 101 -44.28 23.15 -14.12
CA PRO A 101 -45.64 22.97 -14.63
C PRO A 101 -46.03 24.09 -15.63
N PRO A 102 -46.91 23.81 -16.62
CA PRO A 102 -47.34 24.80 -17.60
C PRO A 102 -48.25 25.86 -16.98
N THR A 103 -48.09 27.12 -17.38
CA THR A 103 -49.03 28.20 -17.07
C THR A 103 -50.06 28.35 -18.19
N SER A 104 -51.28 28.70 -17.78
CA SER A 104 -52.56 28.67 -18.49
C SER A 104 -52.64 29.46 -19.80
#